data_AF-A0A847JGP4-F1
#
_entry.id   AF-A0A847JGP4-F1
#
_cell.length_a   1.000
_cell.length_b   1.000
_cell.length_c   1.000
_cell.angle_alpha   90.00
_cell.angle_beta   90.00
_cell.angle_gamma   90.00
#
_symmetry.space_group_name_H-M   'P 1'
#
loop_
_entity.id
_entity.type
_entity.pdbx_description
1 polymer ?
#
loop_
_entity_poly.entity_id
_entity_poly.type
_entity_poly.pdbx_seq_one_letter_code
_entity_poly.pdbx_strand_id
1 'polypeptide(L)'
;MTEDLLPFLFAVLVFPGGLFALTVGLLLRGLDRRAVARLQRRVGPPLVQPFFDVLKLMGKRTMVPEGSNVGVFLWAPVVAVAAMA
;
A
#
# COMPACT_ATOMS: atom_id res chain seq x y z
N MET A 1 -28.09 -13.25 -13.94
CA MET A 1 -27.12 -13.50 -12.85
C MET A 1 -25.67 -13.41 -13.29
N THR A 2 -25.30 -13.76 -14.53
CA THR A 2 -23.93 -13.57 -15.05
C THR A 2 -23.67 -12.16 -15.60
N GLU A 3 -24.69 -11.53 -16.20
CA GLU A 3 -24.59 -10.19 -16.82
C GLU A 3 -24.18 -9.08 -15.83
N ASP A 4 -24.49 -9.27 -14.53
CA ASP A 4 -24.18 -8.30 -13.46
C ASP A 4 -22.79 -8.53 -12.85
N LEU A 5 -22.17 -9.70 -13.08
CA LEU A 5 -20.89 -10.06 -12.45
C LEU A 5 -19.73 -9.22 -13.00
N LEU A 6 -19.70 -9.01 -14.32
CA LEU A 6 -18.65 -8.22 -14.96
C LEU A 6 -18.65 -6.74 -14.50
N PRO A 7 -19.77 -6.01 -14.50
CA PRO A 7 -19.80 -4.63 -13.98
C PRO A 7 -19.54 -4.58 -12.47
N PHE A 8 -19.98 -5.59 -11.69
CA PHE A 8 -19.67 -5.68 -10.27
C PHE A 8 -18.16 -5.86 -10.00
N LEU A 9 -17.51 -6.80 -10.69
CA LEU A 9 -16.06 -7.01 -10.58
C LEU A 9 -15.28 -5.77 -11.01
N PHE A 10 -15.72 -5.08 -12.06
CA PHE A 10 -15.13 -3.81 -12.50
C PHE A 10 -15.25 -2.73 -11.43
N ALA A 11 -16.41 -2.60 -10.78
CA ALA A 11 -16.62 -1.61 -9.72
C ALA A 11 -15.74 -1.88 -8.48
N VAL A 12 -15.62 -3.15 -8.08
CA VAL A 12 -14.81 -3.57 -6.92
C VAL A 12 -13.31 -3.47 -7.19
N LEU A 13 -12.85 -3.76 -8.42
CA LEU A 13 -11.43 -3.74 -8.74
C LEU A 13 -10.93 -2.37 -9.20
N VAL A 14 -11.70 -1.66 -10.03
CA VAL A 14 -11.20 -0.49 -10.78
C VAL A 14 -11.69 0.82 -10.18
N PHE A 15 -13.00 1.06 -10.14
CA PHE A 15 -13.58 2.30 -9.60
C PHE A 15 -15.02 2.07 -9.11
N PRO A 16 -15.36 2.43 -7.86
CA PRO A 16 -14.58 3.15 -6.84
C PRO A 16 -13.64 2.26 -6.01
N GLY A 17 -13.51 0.97 -6.34
CA GLY A 17 -12.87 -0.02 -5.48
C GLY A 17 -11.34 -0.01 -5.41
N GLY A 18 -10.75 -1.19 -5.31
CA GLY A 18 -9.40 -1.41 -4.75
C GLY A 18 -8.27 -0.69 -5.47
N LEU A 19 -8.20 -0.74 -6.80
CA LEU A 19 -7.09 -0.14 -7.56
C LEU A 19 -7.10 1.39 -7.46
N PHE A 20 -8.29 2.00 -7.52
CA PHE A 20 -8.44 3.43 -7.34
C PHE A 20 -8.02 3.85 -5.93
N ALA A 21 -8.53 3.17 -4.89
CA ALA A 21 -8.20 3.45 -3.51
C ALA A 21 -6.69 3.32 -3.22
N LEU A 22 -6.03 2.27 -3.72
CA LEU A 22 -4.58 2.06 -3.58
C LEU A 22 -3.78 3.16 -4.29
N THR A 23 -4.16 3.51 -5.52
CA THR A 23 -3.47 4.54 -6.31
C THR A 23 -3.58 5.91 -5.64
N VAL A 24 -4.80 6.30 -5.22
CA VAL A 24 -5.04 7.56 -4.51
C VAL A 24 -4.33 7.56 -3.15
N GLY A 25 -4.40 6.47 -2.40
CA GLY A 25 -3.71 6.33 -1.11
C GLY A 25 -2.20 6.53 -1.21
N LEU A 26 -1.56 5.93 -2.22
CA LEU A 26 -0.13 6.11 -2.48
C LEU A 26 0.21 7.55 -2.90
N LEU A 27 -0.62 8.18 -3.73
CA LEU A 27 -0.44 9.58 -4.10
C LEU A 27 -0.59 10.53 -2.91
N LEU A 28 -1.60 10.31 -2.05
CA LEU A 28 -1.81 11.07 -0.82
C LEU A 28 -0.61 10.92 0.13
N ARG A 29 -0.04 9.71 0.23
CA ARG A 29 1.19 9.49 1.00
C ARG A 29 2.39 10.26 0.43
N GLY A 30 2.49 10.37 -0.89
CA GLY A 30 3.51 11.19 -1.55
C GLY A 30 3.34 12.68 -1.27
N LEU A 31 2.09 13.15 -1.26
CA LEU A 31 1.74 14.54 -0.93
C LEU A 31 2.06 14.86 0.53
N ASP A 32 1.68 13.99 1.46
CA ASP A 32 1.98 14.09 2.90
C ASP A 32 3.49 14.24 3.14
N ARG A 33 4.31 13.37 2.53
CA ARG A 33 5.78 13.46 2.64
C ARG A 33 6.33 14.78 2.10
N ARG A 34 5.73 15.33 1.05
CA ARG A 34 6.10 16.66 0.52
C ARG A 34 5.65 17.79 1.43
N ALA A 35 4.50 17.69 2.08
CA ALA A 35 4.01 18.67 3.04
C ALA A 35 4.93 18.72 4.27
N VAL A 36 5.23 17.55 4.85
CA VAL A 36 6.16 17.41 5.98
C VAL A 36 7.55 17.94 5.65
N ALA A 37 8.07 17.66 4.45
CA ALA A 37 9.38 18.17 4.04
C ALA A 37 9.41 19.71 3.94
N ARG A 38 8.34 20.34 3.43
CA ARG A 38 8.22 21.80 3.37
C ARG A 38 8.17 22.43 4.75
N LEU A 39 7.43 21.82 5.69
CA LEU A 39 7.41 22.24 7.10
C LEU A 39 8.82 22.18 7.72
N GLN A 40 9.62 21.20 7.33
CA GLN A 40 11.01 21.04 7.74
C GLN A 40 12.01 21.92 6.95
N ARG A 41 11.53 22.84 6.09
CA ARG A 41 12.35 23.69 5.21
C ARG A 41 13.36 22.92 4.34
N ARG A 42 12.97 21.72 3.88
CA ARG A 42 13.75 20.93 2.91
C ARG A 42 12.92 20.58 1.68
N VAL A 43 13.60 20.27 0.59
CA VAL A 43 12.94 19.77 -0.63
C VAL A 43 12.48 18.33 -0.38
N GLY A 44 11.18 18.10 -0.53
CA GLY A 44 10.57 16.78 -0.37
C GLY A 44 10.80 15.86 -1.58
N PRO A 45 10.59 14.54 -1.39
CA PRO A 45 10.74 13.56 -2.46
C PRO A 45 9.71 13.76 -3.60
N PRO A 46 9.90 13.12 -4.77
CA PRO A 46 8.92 13.12 -5.84
C PRO A 46 7.59 12.49 -5.42
N LEU A 47 6.46 12.94 -6.03
CA LEU A 47 5.13 12.42 -5.68
C LEU A 47 4.96 10.93 -5.99
N VAL A 48 5.62 10.45 -7.04
CA VAL A 48 5.61 9.04 -7.47
C VAL A 48 6.52 8.15 -6.63
N GLN A 49 7.30 8.72 -5.70
CA GLN A 49 8.23 7.97 -4.85
C GLN A 49 7.57 6.79 -4.10
N PRO A 50 6.36 6.91 -3.52
CA PRO A 50 5.71 5.80 -2.84
C PRO A 50 5.48 4.57 -3.73
N PHE A 51 5.25 4.74 -5.03
CA PHE A 51 5.12 3.62 -5.97
C PHE A 51 6.44 2.88 -6.14
N PHE A 52 7.55 3.63 -6.30
CA PHE A 52 8.89 3.03 -6.36
C PHE A 52 9.30 2.37 -5.04
N ASP A 53 8.89 2.94 -3.91
CA ASP A 53 9.17 2.36 -2.59
C ASP A 53 8.48 0.99 -2.45
N VAL A 54 7.24 0.83 -2.92
CA VAL A 54 6.54 -0.48 -2.94
C VAL A 54 7.33 -1.48 -3.79
N LEU A 55 7.66 -1.14 -5.03
CA LEU A 55 8.41 -2.03 -5.93
C LEU A 55 9.78 -2.43 -5.34
N LYS A 56 10.47 -1.46 -4.73
CA LYS A 56 11.76 -1.68 -4.07
C LYS A 56 11.65 -2.64 -2.90
N LEU A 57 10.59 -2.53 -2.08
CA LEU A 57 10.39 -3.38 -0.91
C LEU A 57 9.96 -4.80 -1.29
N MET A 58 9.20 -4.97 -2.37
CA MET A 58 8.84 -6.32 -2.86
C MET A 58 10.06 -7.14 -3.29
N GLY A 59 11.14 -6.49 -3.76
CA GLY A 59 12.40 -7.13 -4.08
C GLY A 59 13.32 -7.38 -2.88
N LYS A 60 12.96 -6.91 -1.67
CA LYS A 60 13.81 -7.04 -0.48
C LYS A 60 13.56 -8.38 0.22
N ARG A 61 14.64 -9.06 0.62
CA ARG A 61 14.53 -10.27 1.44
C ARG A 61 13.97 -9.94 2.82
N THR A 62 12.99 -10.72 3.26
CA THR A 62 12.45 -10.67 4.63
C THR A 62 13.48 -11.24 5.61
N MET A 63 13.91 -10.42 6.56
CA MET A 63 14.85 -10.82 7.61
C MET A 63 14.06 -11.16 8.87
N VAL A 64 14.01 -12.45 9.21
CA VAL A 64 13.32 -12.94 10.42
C VAL A 64 14.33 -12.99 11.58
N PRO A 65 14.07 -12.32 12.72
CA PRO A 65 14.99 -12.33 13.85
C PRO A 65 15.18 -13.72 14.46
N GLU A 66 16.39 -14.00 14.93
CA GLU A 66 16.69 -15.21 15.70
C GLU A 66 15.87 -15.24 16.99
N GLY A 67 15.29 -16.40 17.31
CA GLY A 67 14.42 -16.57 18.49
C GLY A 67 12.96 -16.16 18.31
N SER A 68 12.54 -15.72 17.11
CA SER A 68 11.13 -15.40 16.83
C SER A 68 10.34 -16.60 16.29
N ASN A 69 9.03 -16.65 16.59
CA ASN A 69 8.13 -17.59 15.95
C ASN A 69 7.87 -17.14 14.50
N VAL A 70 8.44 -17.88 13.54
CA VAL A 70 8.38 -17.59 12.11
C VAL A 70 6.94 -17.48 11.60
N GLY A 71 6.04 -18.35 12.06
CA GLY A 71 4.64 -18.33 11.63
C GLY A 71 3.94 -17.05 12.04
N VAL A 72 4.03 -16.69 13.33
CA VAL A 72 3.42 -15.46 13.84
C VAL A 72 4.01 -14.22 13.17
N PHE A 73 5.34 -14.17 13.00
CA PHE A 73 6.02 -13.04 12.40
C PHE A 73 5.60 -12.78 10.94
N LEU A 74 5.42 -13.85 10.15
CA LEU A 74 5.03 -13.72 8.74
C LEU A 74 3.53 -13.45 8.55
N TRP A 75 2.67 -14.02 9.40
CA TRP A 75 1.22 -13.89 9.26
C TRP A 75 0.65 -12.63 9.93
N ALA A 76 1.31 -12.09 10.95
CA ALA A 76 0.82 -10.90 11.65
C ALA A 76 0.54 -9.69 10.73
N PRO A 77 1.41 -9.34 9.74
CA PRO A 77 1.11 -8.27 8.80
C PRO A 77 -0.13 -8.54 7.94
N VAL A 78 -0.38 -9.79 7.56
CA VAL A 78 -1.54 -10.18 6.73
C VAL A 78 -2.83 -10.01 7.53
N VAL A 79 -2.85 -10.48 8.77
CA VAL A 79 -4.00 -10.31 9.68
C VAL A 79 -4.27 -8.84 9.96
N ALA A 80 -3.22 -8.03 10.17
CA ALA A 80 -3.38 -6.60 10.40
C ALA A 80 -4.05 -5.88 9.22
N VAL A 81 -3.68 -6.22 7.98
CA VAL A 81 -4.31 -5.67 6.78
C VAL A 81 -5.75 -6.17 6.62
N ALA A 82 -6.01 -7.45 6.89
CA ALA A 82 -7.36 -8.00 6.83
C ALA A 82 -8.32 -7.39 7.86
N ALA A 83 -7.79 -7.01 9.04
CA ALA A 83 -8.56 -6.37 10.11
C ALA A 83 -8.80 -4.86 9.91
N MET A 84 -8.21 -4.24 8.89
CA MET A 84 -8.43 -2.81 8.58
C MET A 84 -9.78 -2.53 7.88
N ALA A 85 -10.60 -3.56 7.61
CA ALA A 85 -11.90 -3.47 6.97
C ALA A 85 -13.03 -3.11 7.95
#